data_AF-A0A7C9GKQ4-F1
#
_entry.id   AF-A0A7C9GKQ4-F1
#
_cell.length_a   1.000
_cell.length_b   1.000
_cell.length_c   1.000
_cell.angle_alpha   90.00
_cell.angle_beta   90.00
_cell.angle_gamma   90.00
#
_symmetry.space_group_name_H-M   'P 1'
#
loop_
_entity.id
_entity.type
_entity.pdbx_description
1 polymer ?
#
loop_
_entity_poly.entity_id
_entity_poly.type
_entity_poly.pdbx_seq_one_letter_code
_entity_poly.pdbx_strand_id
1 'polypeptide(L)'
;MLNASEVRLSQNSVSYNKVDRTTGEKYTYDDLVNSMKTNGWKGEPIDVVKMPDGKITSMDNTRISAAREAGIEVKATVRSFDEPLTPEMQKARNWEQYQTWGEAIQGRINNQSGKFSELNPYGAEQSPKIRGKK
;
A
#
# COMPACT_ATOMS: atom_id res chain seq x y z
N MET A 1 -7.71 -1.70 14.50
CA MET A 1 -7.62 -0.77 13.35
C MET A 1 -6.33 0.01 13.50
N LEU A 2 -5.79 0.57 12.42
CA LEU A 2 -4.51 1.29 12.45
C LEU A 2 -4.72 2.74 12.08
N ASN A 3 -3.97 3.65 12.70
CA ASN A 3 -3.95 5.04 12.27
C ASN A 3 -3.26 5.13 10.90
N ALA A 4 -3.96 5.69 9.91
CA ALA A 4 -3.46 5.77 8.55
C ALA A 4 -2.13 6.54 8.44
N SER A 5 -1.91 7.52 9.32
CA SER A 5 -0.69 8.34 9.36
C SER A 5 0.54 7.59 9.88
N GLU A 6 0.35 6.50 10.62
CA GLU A 6 1.44 5.68 11.16
C GLU A 6 1.95 4.62 10.17
N VAL A 7 1.18 4.36 9.10
CA VAL A 7 1.51 3.34 8.10
C VAL A 7 2.40 3.93 7.01
N ARG A 8 3.67 3.53 6.90
CA ARG A 8 4.54 3.97 5.81
C ARG A 8 4.11 3.42 4.45
N LEU A 9 4.55 4.06 3.38
CA LEU A 9 4.21 3.73 2.01
C LEU A 9 5.41 3.17 1.25
N SER A 10 5.19 2.10 0.51
CA SER A 10 6.25 1.39 -0.21
C SER A 10 6.59 2.00 -1.60
N GLN A 11 5.90 3.07 -2.02
CA GLN A 11 6.02 3.66 -3.36
C GLN A 11 6.01 5.19 -3.32
N ASN A 12 6.68 5.81 -4.29
CA ASN A 12 6.78 7.29 -4.39
C ASN A 12 5.58 7.94 -5.11
N SER A 13 4.74 7.14 -5.77
CA SER A 13 3.57 7.63 -6.50
C SER A 13 2.47 6.59 -6.61
N VAL A 14 1.23 7.07 -6.79
CA VAL A 14 0.05 6.25 -7.10
C VAL A 14 -0.74 6.89 -8.25
N SER A 15 -1.35 6.07 -9.10
CA SER A 15 -2.19 6.58 -10.20
C SER A 15 -3.47 7.23 -9.67
N TYR A 16 -3.95 8.26 -10.36
CA TYR A 16 -5.24 8.90 -10.10
C TYR A 16 -6.40 8.07 -10.64
N ASN A 17 -6.29 7.63 -11.89
CA ASN A 17 -7.29 6.77 -12.53
C ASN A 17 -7.11 5.32 -12.05
N LYS A 18 -8.22 4.68 -11.68
CA LYS A 18 -8.28 3.32 -11.15
C LYS A 18 -9.30 2.49 -11.89
N VAL A 19 -9.14 1.18 -11.76
CA VAL A 19 -10.11 0.18 -12.21
C VAL A 19 -10.33 -0.76 -11.03
N ASP A 20 -11.58 -0.98 -10.67
CA ASP A 20 -11.95 -1.99 -9.68
C ASP A 20 -11.64 -3.36 -10.27
N ARG A 21 -10.87 -4.17 -9.54
CA ARG A 21 -10.42 -5.48 -10.05
C ARG A 21 -11.53 -6.52 -10.08
N THR A 22 -12.59 -6.31 -9.31
CA THR A 22 -13.73 -7.23 -9.21
C THR A 22 -14.81 -6.85 -10.20
N THR A 23 -15.18 -5.56 -10.29
CA THR A 23 -16.27 -5.11 -11.17
C THR A 23 -15.80 -4.64 -12.54
N GLY A 24 -14.51 -4.32 -12.69
CA GLY A 24 -13.96 -3.70 -13.91
C GLY A 24 -14.33 -2.22 -14.07
N GLU A 25 -15.04 -1.64 -13.10
CA GLU A 25 -15.51 -0.26 -13.17
C GLU A 25 -14.35 0.71 -12.97
N LYS A 26 -14.39 1.80 -13.74
CA LYS A 26 -13.42 2.88 -13.61
C LYS A 26 -13.85 3.81 -12.49
N TYR A 27 -12.90 4.18 -11.64
CA TYR A 27 -13.09 5.20 -10.62
C TYR A 27 -11.81 6.02 -10.47
N THR A 28 -11.88 7.14 -9.76
CA THR A 28 -10.73 8.00 -9.48
C THR A 28 -10.29 7.88 -8.03
N TYR A 29 -9.07 8.32 -7.76
CA TYR A 29 -8.58 8.44 -6.40
C TYR A 29 -9.48 9.35 -5.55
N ASP A 30 -10.02 10.44 -6.12
CA ASP A 30 -10.94 11.33 -5.41
C ASP A 30 -12.28 10.63 -5.09
N ASP A 31 -12.80 9.77 -6.00
CA ASP A 31 -14.00 8.96 -5.72
C ASP A 31 -13.77 8.02 -4.52
N LEU A 32 -12.56 7.45 -4.42
CA LEU A 32 -12.19 6.60 -3.29
C LEU A 32 -12.11 7.40 -1.99
N VAL A 33 -11.47 8.57 -2.00
CA VAL A 33 -11.38 9.47 -0.83
C VAL A 33 -12.78 9.89 -0.37
N ASN A 34 -13.63 10.33 -1.30
CA ASN A 34 -15.00 10.74 -0.99
C ASN A 34 -15.83 9.58 -0.44
N SER A 35 -15.71 8.39 -1.05
CA SER A 35 -16.35 7.18 -0.54
C SER A 35 -15.91 6.85 0.89
N MET A 36 -14.61 7.00 1.19
CA MET A 36 -14.05 6.76 2.52
C MET A 36 -14.47 7.80 3.56
N LYS A 37 -14.59 9.08 3.17
CA LYS A 37 -15.14 10.13 4.04
C LYS A 37 -16.59 9.85 4.44
N THR A 38 -17.39 9.37 3.50
CA THR A 38 -18.83 9.14 3.74
C THR A 38 -19.13 7.80 4.40
N ASN A 39 -18.44 6.73 4.01
CA ASN A 39 -18.80 5.35 4.37
C ASN A 39 -17.72 4.64 5.21
N GLY A 40 -16.60 5.30 5.49
CA GLY A 40 -15.44 4.67 6.13
C GLY A 40 -14.68 3.73 5.19
N TRP A 41 -13.95 2.77 5.76
CA TRP A 41 -13.02 1.93 5.00
C TRP A 41 -13.71 1.16 3.85
N LYS A 42 -13.16 1.29 2.63
CA LYS A 42 -13.64 0.60 1.43
C LYS A 42 -12.78 -0.63 1.08
N GLY A 43 -13.43 -1.79 1.06
CA GLY A 43 -12.86 -3.08 0.63
C GLY A 43 -12.28 -3.93 1.75
N GLU A 44 -11.66 -5.05 1.37
CA GLU A 44 -11.03 -5.98 2.31
C GLU A 44 -9.85 -5.34 3.07
N PRO A 45 -9.48 -5.86 4.25
CA PRO A 45 -8.27 -5.45 4.94
C PRO A 45 -7.05 -5.54 4.02
N ILE A 46 -6.15 -4.56 4.10
CA ILE A 46 -4.90 -4.58 3.35
C ILE A 46 -3.80 -5.32 4.10
N ASP A 47 -2.85 -5.91 3.41
CA ASP A 47 -1.64 -6.41 4.06
C ASP A 47 -0.66 -5.25 4.31
N VAL A 48 -0.17 -5.16 5.56
CA VAL A 48 0.95 -4.31 5.96
C VAL A 48 2.04 -5.19 6.54
N VAL A 49 3.30 -4.84 6.33
CA VAL A 49 4.44 -5.62 6.80
C VAL A 49 5.10 -4.88 7.96
N LYS A 50 5.33 -5.58 9.07
CA LYS A 50 6.14 -5.08 10.18
C LYS A 50 7.61 -5.17 9.78
N MET A 51 8.26 -4.02 9.66
CA MET A 51 9.64 -3.87 9.22
C MET A 51 10.62 -4.12 10.37
N PRO A 52 11.92 -4.37 10.09
CA PRO A 52 12.94 -4.63 11.11
C PRO A 52 13.12 -3.49 12.12
N ASP A 53 12.81 -2.24 11.74
CA ASP A 53 12.84 -1.08 12.63
C ASP A 53 11.59 -0.94 13.52
N GLY A 54 10.71 -1.94 13.51
CA GLY A 54 9.53 -2.03 14.36
C GLY A 54 8.31 -1.27 13.85
N LYS A 55 8.43 -0.44 12.80
CA LYS A 55 7.29 0.23 12.17
C LYS A 55 6.64 -0.65 11.10
N ILE A 56 5.53 -0.19 10.54
CA ILE A 56 4.77 -0.92 9.53
C ILE A 56 4.74 -0.18 8.19
N THR A 57 4.78 -0.95 7.11
CA THR A 57 4.77 -0.42 5.74
C THR A 57 3.70 -1.13 4.91
N SER A 58 2.94 -0.37 4.13
CA SER A 58 1.80 -0.86 3.38
C SER A 58 2.17 -1.51 2.06
N MET A 59 1.44 -2.56 1.70
CA MET A 59 1.44 -3.10 0.33
C MET A 59 0.46 -2.37 -0.59
N ASP A 60 -0.55 -1.70 -0.04
CA ASP A 60 -1.54 -0.90 -0.77
C ASP A 60 -1.45 0.57 -0.40
N ASN A 61 -0.68 1.32 -1.18
CA ASN A 61 -0.47 2.74 -0.93
C ASN A 61 -1.67 3.60 -1.33
N THR A 62 -2.54 3.11 -2.21
CA THR A 62 -3.70 3.88 -2.68
C THR A 62 -4.73 4.00 -1.56
N ARG A 63 -5.12 2.88 -0.96
CA ARG A 63 -6.14 2.89 0.11
C ARG A 63 -5.62 3.54 1.40
N ILE A 64 -4.33 3.40 1.72
CA ILE A 64 -3.75 4.16 2.85
C ILE A 64 -3.78 5.66 2.59
N SER A 65 -3.37 6.11 1.40
CA SER A 65 -3.36 7.55 1.08
C SER A 65 -4.77 8.13 1.13
N ALA A 66 -5.75 7.39 0.59
CA ALA A 66 -7.14 7.83 0.64
C ALA A 66 -7.70 7.86 2.06
N ALA A 67 -7.36 6.87 2.90
CA ALA A 67 -7.76 6.85 4.31
C ALA A 67 -7.14 8.01 5.11
N ARG A 68 -5.87 8.34 4.87
CA ARG A 68 -5.20 9.52 5.47
C ARG A 68 -5.94 10.82 5.12
N GLU A 69 -6.27 10.99 3.85
CA GLU A 69 -6.96 12.19 3.36
C GLU A 69 -8.44 12.25 3.77
N ALA A 70 -9.06 11.10 3.98
CA ALA A 70 -10.40 10.97 4.55
C ALA A 70 -10.42 11.14 6.08
N GLY A 71 -9.27 11.07 6.75
CA GLY A 71 -9.18 11.15 8.21
C GLY A 71 -9.76 9.93 8.92
N ILE A 72 -9.72 8.75 8.28
CA ILE A 72 -10.29 7.51 8.83
C ILE A 72 -9.19 6.50 9.19
N GLU A 73 -9.55 5.55 10.06
CA GLU A 73 -8.67 4.43 10.38
C GLU A 73 -8.62 3.38 9.25
N VAL A 74 -7.52 2.62 9.24
CA VAL A 74 -7.22 1.58 8.27
C VAL A 74 -7.59 0.21 8.82
N LYS A 75 -8.23 -0.61 7.98
CA LYS A 75 -8.36 -2.05 8.21
C LYS A 75 -7.18 -2.75 7.54
N ALA A 76 -6.34 -3.42 8.34
CA ALA A 76 -5.17 -4.11 7.84
C ALA A 76 -4.88 -5.41 8.58
N THR A 77 -4.24 -6.33 7.86
CA THR A 77 -3.62 -7.54 8.37
C THR A 77 -2.13 -7.29 8.49
N VAL A 78 -1.59 -7.37 9.71
CA VAL A 78 -0.16 -7.20 9.96
C VAL A 78 0.56 -8.51 9.69
N ARG A 79 1.55 -8.46 8.80
CA ARG A 79 2.42 -9.56 8.40
C ARG A 79 3.80 -9.36 9.01
N SER A 80 4.45 -10.45 9.41
CA SER A 80 5.84 -10.38 9.87
C SER A 80 6.79 -10.25 8.68
N PHE A 81 7.96 -9.63 8.88
CA PHE A 81 8.97 -9.50 7.82
C PHE A 81 9.39 -10.86 7.26
N ASP A 82 9.68 -11.82 8.14
CA ASP A 82 10.13 -13.17 7.77
C ASP A 82 8.98 -14.15 7.50
N GLU A 83 7.73 -13.68 7.47
CA GLU A 83 6.59 -14.54 7.17
C GLU A 83 6.68 -15.05 5.73
N PRO A 84 6.66 -16.38 5.51
CA PRO A 84 6.81 -16.96 4.19
C PRO A 84 5.58 -16.70 3.32
N LEU A 85 5.80 -16.51 2.02
CA LEU A 85 4.74 -16.43 1.03
C LEU A 85 4.33 -17.84 0.60
N THR A 86 3.03 -18.08 0.45
CA THR A 86 2.57 -19.34 -0.15
C THR A 86 2.84 -19.33 -1.67
N PRO A 87 3.03 -20.50 -2.31
CA PRO A 87 3.19 -20.57 -3.76
C PRO A 87 2.02 -19.95 -4.53
N GLU A 88 0.79 -20.07 -4.01
CA GLU A 88 -0.41 -19.46 -4.60
C GLU A 88 -0.34 -17.94 -4.54
N MET A 89 0.13 -17.37 -3.43
CA MET A 89 0.31 -15.93 -3.27
C MET A 89 1.42 -15.40 -4.17
N GLN A 90 2.54 -16.12 -4.27
CA GLN A 90 3.64 -15.78 -5.17
C GLN A 90 3.12 -15.68 -6.61
N LYS A 91 2.41 -16.71 -7.09
CA LYS A 91 1.84 -16.73 -8.44
C LYS A 91 0.77 -15.65 -8.65
N ALA A 92 -0.16 -15.49 -7.72
CA ALA A 92 -1.26 -14.52 -7.85
C ALA A 92 -0.77 -13.06 -7.86
N ARG A 93 0.40 -12.77 -7.28
CA ARG A 93 0.98 -11.43 -7.17
C ARG A 93 2.20 -11.22 -8.06
N ASN A 94 2.60 -12.22 -8.84
CA ASN A 94 3.80 -12.23 -9.66
C ASN A 94 5.07 -11.94 -8.83
N TRP A 95 5.19 -12.66 -7.71
CA TRP A 95 6.22 -12.56 -6.66
C TRP A 95 7.02 -13.86 -6.52
N GLU A 96 7.11 -14.66 -7.57
CA GLU A 96 7.86 -15.94 -7.57
C GLU A 96 9.34 -15.76 -7.20
N GLN A 97 9.89 -14.56 -7.35
CA GLN A 97 11.25 -14.20 -6.94
C GLN A 97 11.41 -13.92 -5.43
N TYR A 98 10.33 -13.84 -4.65
CA TYR A 98 10.36 -13.51 -3.22
C TYR A 98 9.88 -14.69 -2.38
N GLN A 99 10.58 -14.98 -1.29
CA GLN A 99 10.24 -16.02 -0.34
C GLN A 99 9.40 -15.50 0.83
N THR A 100 9.60 -14.24 1.23
CA THR A 100 8.90 -13.65 2.39
C THR A 100 8.17 -12.35 2.06
N TRP A 101 7.24 -11.96 2.94
CA TRP A 101 6.58 -10.66 2.88
C TRP A 101 7.57 -9.49 2.94
N GLY A 102 8.62 -9.61 3.75
CA GLY A 102 9.71 -8.66 3.88
C GLY A 102 10.47 -8.46 2.58
N GLU A 103 10.83 -9.54 1.90
CA GLU A 103 11.49 -9.46 0.59
C GLU A 103 10.58 -8.82 -0.47
N ALA A 104 9.30 -9.18 -0.49
CA ALA A 104 8.34 -8.60 -1.43
C ALA A 104 8.15 -7.10 -1.23
N ILE A 105 8.01 -6.62 0.01
CA ILE A 105 7.87 -5.18 0.27
C ILE A 105 9.17 -4.42 0.02
N GLN A 106 10.33 -5.02 0.34
CA GLN A 106 11.62 -4.42 0.04
C GLN A 106 11.85 -4.32 -1.48
N GLY A 107 11.46 -5.36 -2.24
CA GLY A 107 11.46 -5.34 -3.69
C GLY A 107 10.61 -4.21 -4.26
N ARG A 108 9.43 -3.96 -3.70
CA ARG A 108 8.58 -2.81 -4.08
C ARG A 108 9.27 -1.46 -3.83
N ILE A 109 9.89 -1.29 -2.67
CA ILE A 109 10.62 -0.07 -2.30
C ILE A 109 11.83 0.15 -3.23
N ASN A 110 12.61 -0.89 -3.49
CA ASN A 110 13.82 -0.84 -4.31
C ASN A 110 13.51 -0.57 -5.78
N ASN A 111 12.34 -0.97 -6.26
CA ASN A 111 11.89 -0.70 -7.63
C ASN A 111 11.39 0.74 -7.85
N GLN A 112 11.46 1.61 -6.85
CA GLN A 112 11.08 3.02 -6.99
C GLN A 112 12.24 3.87 -7.51
N SER A 113 11.92 4.86 -8.36
CA SER A 113 12.90 5.76 -8.96
C SER A 113 13.33 6.90 -8.03
N GLY A 114 14.42 7.59 -8.40
CA GLY A 114 14.79 8.89 -7.81
C GLY A 114 15.33 8.82 -6.38
N LYS A 115 16.21 7.84 -6.10
CA LYS A 115 16.81 7.60 -4.77
C LYS A 115 15.79 7.31 -3.66
N PHE A 116 14.57 6.90 -4.03
CA PHE A 116 13.51 6.67 -3.05
C PHE A 116 13.91 5.65 -1.99
N SER A 117 14.48 4.51 -2.40
CA SER A 117 14.93 3.44 -1.50
C SER A 117 16.12 3.88 -0.63
N GLU A 118 17.04 4.69 -1.16
CA GLU A 118 18.17 5.24 -0.39
C GLU A 118 17.67 6.15 0.76
N LEU A 119 16.67 6.99 0.48
CA LEU A 119 16.11 7.93 1.45
C LEU A 119 15.06 7.29 2.36
N ASN A 120 14.42 6.21 1.92
CA ASN A 120 13.31 5.55 2.59
C ASN A 120 13.50 4.03 2.57
N PRO A 121 14.53 3.49 3.25
CA PRO A 121 14.87 2.07 3.17
C PRO A 121 13.73 1.14 3.59
N TYR A 122 12.86 1.60 4.48
CA TYR A 122 11.68 0.87 4.96
C TYR A 122 10.34 1.53 4.57
N GLY A 123 10.34 2.38 3.54
CA GLY A 123 9.15 3.10 3.06
C GLY A 123 9.01 4.51 3.65
N ALA A 124 8.16 5.30 3.01
CA ALA A 124 8.02 6.73 3.27
C ALA A 124 6.84 7.03 4.20
N GLU A 125 7.02 7.92 5.16
CA GLU A 125 5.90 8.43 5.97
C GLU A 125 5.03 9.42 5.17
N GLN A 126 5.65 10.16 4.25
CA GLN A 126 4.98 11.13 3.39
C GLN A 126 4.02 10.45 2.39
N SER A 127 2.91 11.11 2.09
CA SER A 127 1.98 10.65 1.07
C SER A 127 2.64 10.66 -0.32
N PRO A 128 2.26 9.73 -1.20
CA PRO A 128 2.90 9.56 -2.49
C PRO A 128 2.35 10.59 -3.47
N LYS A 129 3.11 10.90 -4.53
CA LYS A 129 2.60 11.78 -5.59
C LYS A 129 1.44 11.10 -6.32
N ILE A 130 0.29 11.78 -6.42
CA ILE A 130 -0.83 11.32 -7.25
C ILE A 130 -0.53 11.66 -8.72
N ARG A 131 -0.44 10.65 -9.59
CA ARG A 131 -0.11 10.82 -11.02
C ARG A 131 -1.36 10.71 -11.90
N GLY A 132 -1.50 11.60 -12.88
CA GLY A 132 -2.60 11.56 -13.85
C GLY A 132 -3.89 12.24 -13.40
N LYS A 133 -3.83 13.02 -12.31
CA LYS A 133 -4.84 14.04 -11.98
C LYS A 133 -4.65 15.21 -12.94
N LYS A 134 -5.71 15.58 -13.68
CA LYS A 134 -5.71 16.75 -14.57
C LYS A 134 -6.10 18.00 -13.79
#